data_AF-T1FGV5-F1
#
_entry.id   AF-T1FGV5-F1
#
_cell.length_a   1.000
_cell.length_b   1.000
_cell.length_c   1.000
_cell.angle_alpha   90.00
_cell.angle_beta   90.00
_cell.angle_gamma   90.00
#
_symmetry.space_group_name_H-M   'P 1'
#
loop_
_entity.id
_entity.type
_entity.pdbx_description
1 polymer ?
#
loop_
_entity_poly.entity_id
_entity_poly.type
_entity_poly.pdbx_seq_one_letter_code
_entity_poly.pdbx_strand_id
1 'polypeptide(L)'
;MAVSNNFKSGNISFSGYHAETNGLPSTAVCNNTLLPLLPDHIQSPATVRHLINIISSIIDNVNYGQPVVITADQPVFAIAKQLQWKYPDLYGEDKMIIMMGGLHIEMAIENMIGKWLSGSGWTELFFKTEIASSGRSETLLKSSHVKRTRYAHEVSIAALYILRNNAYRDNQKTAVESLETWVARRCKESAQFLFWQTTIILEGILLNFVRSIRTSDFCLFVQMLEELCPWLFALDLIHYSRWLPVFIKGLKELPVRHPQVYEAFQKGHFTSRKTNADFSAISDDQLHEQNNKLIKGCSGAINNLHNNDELLKIENVCLVDISPEASDGTKYFGVFYILQQLFFPPESSDTALVLILKKFFQT
;
A
#
# COMPACT_ATOMS: atom_id res chain seq x y z
N MET A 1 -24.66 -5.86 -24.28
CA MET A 1 -24.95 -4.41 -24.16
C MET A 1 -23.84 -3.65 -24.84
N ALA A 2 -24.14 -2.65 -25.67
CA ALA A 2 -23.12 -1.85 -26.32
C ALA A 2 -22.62 -0.77 -25.34
N VAL A 3 -21.32 -0.77 -25.04
CA VAL A 3 -20.68 0.33 -24.34
C VAL A 3 -20.54 1.49 -25.32
N SER A 4 -21.10 2.66 -24.98
CA SER A 4 -21.02 3.85 -25.82
C SER A 4 -19.59 4.39 -25.87
N ASN A 5 -18.91 4.23 -27.00
CA ASN A 5 -17.56 4.73 -27.23
C ASN A 5 -17.51 6.26 -27.44
N ASN A 6 -17.80 7.03 -26.38
CA ASN A 6 -17.57 8.48 -26.32
C ASN A 6 -16.32 8.82 -25.49
N PHE A 7 -15.23 8.07 -25.68
CA PHE A 7 -13.93 8.46 -25.14
C PHE A 7 -13.35 9.59 -26.01
N LYS A 8 -13.15 10.77 -25.43
CA LYS A 8 -12.38 11.85 -26.07
C LYS A 8 -10.93 11.35 -26.26
N SER A 9 -10.38 11.56 -27.45
CA SER A 9 -9.09 11.02 -27.87
C SER A 9 -7.89 11.73 -27.24
N GLY A 10 -7.73 11.60 -25.92
CA GLY A 10 -6.50 11.89 -25.20
C GLY A 10 -5.82 10.59 -24.76
N ASN A 11 -4.50 10.65 -24.50
CA ASN A 11 -3.80 9.58 -23.78
C ASN A 11 -4.25 9.60 -22.32
N ILE A 12 -5.33 8.89 -22.02
CA ILE A 12 -5.83 8.70 -20.66
C ILE A 12 -4.90 7.71 -19.96
N SER A 13 -4.13 8.19 -18.97
CA SER A 13 -3.28 7.33 -18.14
C SER A 13 -4.11 6.37 -17.28
N PHE A 14 -3.53 5.29 -16.77
CA PHE A 14 -4.23 4.36 -15.86
C PHE A 14 -4.91 5.07 -14.68
N SER A 15 -4.22 6.05 -14.09
CA SER A 15 -4.78 6.88 -13.01
C SER A 15 -5.86 7.85 -13.51
N GLY A 16 -5.71 8.43 -14.70
CA GLY A 16 -6.72 9.31 -15.28
C GLY A 16 -8.00 8.57 -15.65
N TYR A 17 -7.89 7.36 -16.20
CA TYR A 17 -9.01 6.50 -16.57
C TYR A 17 -9.84 6.17 -15.34
N HIS A 18 -9.18 5.67 -14.28
CA HIS A 18 -9.86 5.34 -13.04
C HIS A 18 -10.35 6.56 -12.25
N ALA A 19 -9.77 7.74 -12.42
CA ALA A 19 -10.35 8.96 -11.88
C ALA A 19 -11.64 9.34 -12.63
N GLU A 20 -11.67 9.25 -13.97
CA GLU A 20 -12.84 9.59 -14.78
C GLU A 20 -13.98 8.56 -14.66
N THR A 21 -13.68 7.25 -14.53
CA THR A 21 -14.71 6.21 -14.53
C THR A 21 -15.30 5.86 -13.17
N ASN A 22 -14.58 6.09 -12.07
CA ASN A 22 -15.00 5.51 -10.79
C ASN A 22 -16.10 6.33 -10.08
N GLY A 23 -16.14 7.66 -10.23
CA GLY A 23 -17.26 8.52 -9.83
C GLY A 23 -17.83 8.28 -8.42
N LEU A 24 -16.98 7.86 -7.48
CA LEU A 24 -17.38 7.41 -6.14
C LEU A 24 -17.49 8.62 -5.18
N PRO A 25 -18.24 8.51 -4.08
CA PRO A 25 -18.42 9.63 -3.18
C PRO A 25 -17.09 10.09 -2.56
N SER A 26 -16.95 11.41 -2.43
CA SER A 26 -15.84 12.09 -1.77
C SER A 26 -15.69 11.63 -0.32
N THR A 27 -14.90 10.58 -0.09
CA THR A 27 -14.35 10.25 1.23
C THR A 27 -13.39 11.36 1.66
N ALA A 28 -13.54 11.85 2.89
CA ALA A 28 -12.88 13.05 3.38
C ALA A 28 -11.33 12.95 3.34
N VAL A 29 -10.68 14.12 3.24
CA VAL A 29 -9.23 14.23 3.47
C VAL A 29 -8.92 13.81 4.90
N CYS A 30 -7.91 12.97 5.06
CA CYS A 30 -7.53 12.44 6.37
C CYS A 30 -6.61 13.42 7.10
N ASN A 31 -7.02 13.84 8.30
CA ASN A 31 -6.14 14.54 9.23
C ASN A 31 -5.01 13.61 9.64
N ASN A 32 -3.78 14.10 9.73
CA ASN A 32 -2.63 13.26 10.06
C ASN A 32 -1.60 14.05 10.88
N THR A 33 -1.17 13.46 11.99
CA THR A 33 -0.32 14.11 13.00
C THR A 33 0.42 13.05 13.82
N LEU A 34 1.11 13.48 14.88
CA LEU A 34 2.53 13.20 14.93
C LEU A 34 3.10 13.18 16.33
N LEU A 35 3.89 12.15 16.64
CA LEU A 35 4.62 12.06 17.90
C LEU A 35 6.13 12.13 17.63
N PRO A 36 6.91 12.56 18.64
CA PRO A 36 8.33 12.83 18.51
C PRO A 36 9.16 11.62 18.07
N LEU A 37 10.38 11.95 17.68
CA LEU A 37 11.45 10.99 17.43
C LEU A 37 11.72 10.12 18.65
N LEU A 38 11.87 8.81 18.42
CA LEU A 38 12.51 7.93 19.38
C LEU A 38 13.99 7.76 18.99
N PRO A 39 14.93 7.73 19.96
CA PRO A 39 16.35 7.48 19.68
C PRO A 39 16.64 5.99 19.41
N ASP A 40 15.70 5.10 19.72
CA ASP A 40 15.86 3.65 19.64
C ASP A 40 15.48 3.06 18.28
N HIS A 41 16.22 2.04 17.86
CA HIS A 41 15.98 1.32 16.61
C HIS A 41 14.64 0.56 16.61
N ILE A 42 13.74 0.91 15.69
CA ILE A 42 12.37 0.38 15.61
C ILE A 42 12.24 -1.15 15.67
N GLN A 43 13.20 -1.90 15.12
CA GLN A 43 13.13 -3.37 15.03
C GLN A 43 13.51 -4.09 16.35
N SER A 44 13.57 -3.38 17.48
CA SER A 44 13.71 -4.01 18.80
C SER A 44 12.32 -4.38 19.37
N PRO A 45 12.11 -5.59 19.92
CA PRO A 45 10.83 -5.95 20.55
C PRO A 45 10.42 -5.06 21.73
N ALA A 46 11.39 -4.41 22.41
CA ALA A 46 11.11 -3.44 23.45
C ALA A 46 10.54 -2.14 22.87
N THR A 47 11.14 -1.65 21.79
CA THR A 47 10.72 -0.44 21.05
C THR A 47 9.32 -0.65 20.46
N VAL A 48 9.09 -1.74 19.71
CA VAL A 48 7.76 -2.08 19.16
C VAL A 48 6.70 -2.14 20.27
N ARG A 49 7.00 -2.76 21.42
CA ARG A 49 6.08 -2.84 22.56
C ARG A 49 5.79 -1.46 23.18
N HIS A 50 6.80 -0.62 23.34
CA HIS A 50 6.66 0.73 23.88
C HIS A 50 5.71 1.58 23.02
N LEU A 51 5.83 1.48 21.70
CA LEU A 51 4.96 2.18 20.75
C LEU A 51 3.52 1.69 20.80
N ILE A 52 3.31 0.37 20.82
CA ILE A 52 1.98 -0.23 20.99
C ILE A 52 1.32 0.34 22.26
N ASN A 53 2.06 0.47 23.37
CA ASN A 53 1.54 1.07 24.59
C ASN A 53 1.22 2.58 24.41
N ILE A 54 2.15 3.39 23.88
CA ILE A 54 1.92 4.83 23.64
C ILE A 54 0.64 5.04 22.85
N ILE A 55 0.45 4.28 21.78
CA ILE A 55 -0.63 4.55 20.83
C ILE A 55 -1.95 3.93 21.30
N SER A 56 -1.93 2.80 22.01
CA SER A 56 -3.11 2.35 22.76
C SER A 56 -3.55 3.43 23.76
N SER A 57 -2.61 4.03 24.50
CA SER A 57 -2.93 5.12 25.43
C SER A 57 -3.45 6.40 24.73
N ILE A 58 -2.93 6.76 23.56
CA ILE A 58 -3.48 7.89 22.78
C ILE A 58 -4.89 7.58 22.31
N ILE A 59 -5.14 6.38 21.78
CA ILE A 59 -6.45 5.93 21.34
C ILE A 59 -7.44 5.92 22.51
N ASP A 60 -7.06 5.42 23.68
CA ASP A 60 -7.90 5.46 24.89
C ASP A 60 -8.24 6.88 25.35
N ASN A 61 -7.37 7.87 25.09
CA ASN A 61 -7.61 9.28 25.44
C ASN A 61 -8.43 10.05 24.39
N VAL A 62 -8.27 9.73 23.10
CA VAL A 62 -8.93 10.45 22.00
C VAL A 62 -10.26 9.78 21.65
N ASN A 63 -10.27 8.45 21.46
CA ASN A 63 -11.38 7.62 21.00
C ASN A 63 -11.54 6.36 21.88
N TYR A 64 -11.90 6.58 23.15
CA TYR A 64 -12.08 5.51 24.13
C TYR A 64 -12.98 4.37 23.62
N GLY A 65 -12.48 3.12 23.71
CA GLY A 65 -13.20 1.91 23.32
C GLY A 65 -13.10 1.52 21.84
N GLN A 66 -12.40 2.29 21.00
CA GLN A 66 -12.20 1.95 19.59
C GLN A 66 -11.02 0.95 19.42
N PRO A 67 -11.13 -0.16 18.64
CA PRO A 67 -10.07 -1.18 18.56
C PRO A 67 -8.81 -0.68 17.87
N VAL A 68 -7.66 -0.79 18.53
CA VAL A 68 -6.37 -0.29 18.04
C VAL A 68 -5.98 -0.96 16.71
N VAL A 69 -5.69 -0.16 15.69
CA VAL A 69 -5.17 -0.63 14.40
C VAL A 69 -3.76 -0.06 14.18
N ILE A 70 -2.86 -0.89 13.64
CA ILE A 70 -1.42 -0.66 13.54
C ILE A 70 -0.92 -1.12 12.17
N THR A 71 -0.74 -0.23 11.19
CA THR A 71 -0.03 -0.58 9.95
C THR A 71 1.48 -0.55 10.20
N ALA A 72 2.25 -1.54 9.71
CA ALA A 72 3.70 -1.63 9.90
C ALA A 72 4.41 -2.19 8.66
N ASP A 73 5.73 -1.96 8.53
CA ASP A 73 6.53 -2.70 7.55
C ASP A 73 6.62 -4.20 7.90
N GLN A 74 7.07 -5.05 6.98
CA GLN A 74 7.08 -6.51 7.24
C GLN A 74 7.91 -6.91 8.48
N PRO A 75 9.14 -6.39 8.71
CA PRO A 75 9.90 -6.67 9.94
C PRO A 75 9.19 -6.28 11.23
N VAL A 76 8.59 -5.08 11.30
CA VAL A 76 7.89 -4.60 12.50
C VAL A 76 6.56 -5.31 12.68
N PHE A 77 5.83 -5.60 11.59
CA PHE A 77 4.65 -6.46 11.60
C PHE A 77 4.97 -7.82 12.24
N ALA A 78 6.07 -8.46 11.85
CA ALA A 78 6.49 -9.75 12.39
C ALA A 78 6.71 -9.70 13.92
N ILE A 79 7.38 -8.65 14.41
CA ILE A 79 7.62 -8.44 15.85
C ILE A 79 6.31 -8.14 16.58
N ALA A 80 5.45 -7.28 16.01
CA ALA A 80 4.15 -6.96 16.59
C ALA A 80 3.26 -8.21 16.70
N LYS A 81 3.17 -9.05 15.65
CA LYS A 81 2.47 -10.34 15.71
C LYS A 81 3.04 -11.27 16.78
N GLN A 82 4.36 -11.35 16.93
CA GLN A 82 5.00 -12.13 18.00
C GLN A 82 4.64 -11.59 19.40
N LEU A 83 4.53 -10.27 19.56
CA LEU A 83 4.07 -9.64 20.81
C LEU A 83 2.58 -9.94 21.09
N GLN A 84 1.71 -9.93 20.07
CA GLN A 84 0.30 -10.33 20.22
C GLN A 84 0.17 -11.77 20.74
N TRP A 85 0.96 -12.70 20.18
CA TRP A 85 0.92 -14.11 20.56
C TRP A 85 1.61 -14.38 21.90
N LYS A 86 2.63 -13.59 22.28
CA LYS A 86 3.34 -13.73 23.55
C LYS A 86 2.57 -13.15 24.75
N TYR A 87 1.77 -12.10 24.52
CA TYR A 87 1.02 -11.40 25.57
C TYR A 87 -0.45 -11.21 25.16
N PRO A 88 -1.24 -12.28 24.97
CA PRO A 88 -2.62 -12.19 24.47
C PRO A 88 -3.52 -11.34 25.37
N ASP A 89 -3.28 -11.34 26.68
CA ASP A 89 -4.04 -10.54 27.65
C ASP A 89 -3.83 -9.03 27.50
N LEU A 90 -2.72 -8.60 26.86
CA LEU A 90 -2.39 -7.18 26.64
C LEU A 90 -2.58 -6.77 25.18
N TYR A 91 -2.12 -7.61 24.24
CA TYR A 91 -1.95 -7.26 22.83
C TYR A 91 -2.63 -8.26 21.89
N GLY A 92 -3.50 -9.13 22.41
CA GLY A 92 -4.12 -10.21 21.65
C GLY A 92 -4.83 -9.75 20.37
N GLU A 93 -5.03 -10.67 19.44
CA GLU A 93 -5.67 -10.39 18.15
C GLU A 93 -7.10 -9.86 18.33
N ASP A 94 -7.73 -10.11 19.48
CA ASP A 94 -9.03 -9.61 19.94
C ASP A 94 -9.00 -8.14 20.41
N LYS A 95 -7.82 -7.58 20.71
CA LYS A 95 -7.64 -6.22 21.26
C LYS A 95 -7.12 -5.24 20.21
N MET A 96 -6.28 -5.72 19.31
CA MET A 96 -5.66 -4.88 18.28
C MET A 96 -5.38 -5.63 16.97
N ILE A 97 -5.35 -4.86 15.88
CA ILE A 97 -5.12 -5.34 14.52
C ILE A 97 -3.79 -4.80 14.04
N ILE A 98 -2.90 -5.68 13.62
CA ILE A 98 -1.66 -5.30 12.93
C ILE A 98 -1.89 -5.49 11.43
N MET A 99 -1.68 -4.44 10.64
CA MET A 99 -1.69 -4.42 9.18
C MET A 99 -0.27 -4.36 8.61
N MET A 100 -0.06 -4.89 7.41
CA MET A 100 1.16 -4.62 6.64
C MET A 100 1.01 -3.35 5.78
N GLY A 101 2.10 -2.61 5.64
CA GLY A 101 2.21 -1.42 4.79
C GLY A 101 1.99 -1.74 3.31
N GLY A 102 0.98 -1.11 2.70
CA GLY A 102 0.60 -1.33 1.31
C GLY A 102 1.68 -0.90 0.30
N LEU A 103 2.47 0.13 0.60
CA LEU A 103 3.59 0.55 -0.26
C LEU A 103 4.71 -0.49 -0.23
N HIS A 104 5.05 -1.00 0.95
CA HIS A 104 6.10 -2.00 1.08
C HIS A 104 5.66 -3.36 0.48
N ILE A 105 4.35 -3.67 0.50
CA ILE A 105 3.79 -4.77 -0.29
C ILE A 105 3.92 -4.47 -1.79
N GLU A 106 3.52 -3.29 -2.29
CA GLU A 106 3.68 -2.92 -3.71
C GLU A 106 5.14 -3.08 -4.15
N MET A 107 6.09 -2.61 -3.34
CA MET A 107 7.52 -2.79 -3.56
C MET A 107 7.94 -4.27 -3.58
N ALA A 108 7.36 -5.12 -2.74
CA ALA A 108 7.60 -6.56 -2.78
C ALA A 108 7.08 -7.19 -4.09
N ILE A 109 5.90 -6.77 -4.57
CA ILE A 109 5.35 -7.19 -5.88
C ILE A 109 6.29 -6.74 -7.01
N GLU A 110 6.71 -5.48 -7.05
CA GLU A 110 7.63 -4.96 -8.08
C GLU A 110 8.96 -5.73 -8.11
N ASN A 111 9.57 -6.00 -6.94
CA ASN A 111 10.81 -6.79 -6.89
C ASN A 111 10.59 -8.26 -7.31
N MET A 112 9.43 -8.83 -7.00
CA MET A 112 9.04 -10.18 -7.44
C MET A 112 8.89 -10.25 -8.97
N ILE A 113 8.21 -9.28 -9.58
CA ILE A 113 8.09 -9.19 -11.04
C ILE A 113 9.45 -8.87 -11.68
N GLY A 114 10.27 -8.03 -11.05
CA GLY A 114 11.65 -7.76 -11.47
C GLY A 114 12.53 -9.01 -11.48
N LYS A 115 12.41 -9.91 -10.48
CA LYS A 115 13.06 -11.23 -10.49
C LYS A 115 12.60 -12.07 -11.70
N TRP A 116 11.29 -12.13 -11.95
CA TRP A 116 10.70 -12.87 -13.08
C TRP A 116 11.15 -12.36 -14.44
N LEU A 117 11.24 -11.03 -14.61
CA LEU A 117 11.63 -10.38 -15.86
C LEU A 117 13.14 -10.26 -16.06
N SER A 118 13.96 -10.58 -15.05
CA SER A 118 15.42 -10.53 -15.15
C SER A 118 15.94 -11.44 -16.29
N GLY A 119 16.81 -10.90 -17.14
CA GLY A 119 17.36 -11.63 -18.30
C GLY A 119 16.40 -11.84 -19.49
N SER A 120 15.12 -11.48 -19.39
CA SER A 120 14.13 -11.68 -20.47
C SER A 120 14.25 -10.72 -21.66
N GLY A 121 15.12 -9.71 -21.58
CA GLY A 121 15.18 -8.60 -22.53
C GLY A 121 14.14 -7.48 -22.27
N TRP A 122 13.33 -7.58 -21.21
CA TRP A 122 12.34 -6.56 -20.87
C TRP A 122 12.94 -5.16 -20.64
N THR A 123 14.05 -5.05 -19.91
CA THR A 123 14.76 -3.76 -19.72
C THR A 123 15.31 -3.17 -21.01
N GLU A 124 15.79 -4.03 -21.90
CA GLU A 124 16.31 -3.67 -23.22
C GLU A 124 15.20 -3.16 -24.14
N LEU A 125 13.97 -3.68 -23.99
CA LEU A 125 12.79 -3.13 -24.66
C LEU A 125 12.54 -1.68 -24.24
N PHE A 126 12.49 -1.38 -22.95
CA PHE A 126 12.27 -0.01 -22.44
C PHE A 126 13.36 0.98 -22.84
N PHE A 127 14.59 0.49 -23.02
CA PHE A 127 15.69 1.29 -23.58
C PHE A 127 15.50 1.55 -25.08
N LYS A 128 15.26 0.51 -25.88
CA LYS A 128 15.08 0.62 -27.34
C LYS A 128 13.84 1.37 -27.78
N THR A 129 12.79 1.42 -26.95
CA THR A 129 11.57 2.21 -27.21
C THR A 129 11.66 3.64 -26.67
N GLU A 130 12.82 4.06 -26.14
CA GLU A 130 13.08 5.39 -25.57
C GLU A 130 12.17 5.78 -24.39
N ILE A 131 11.41 4.84 -23.83
CA ILE A 131 10.55 5.06 -22.65
C ILE A 131 11.41 5.32 -21.40
N ALA A 132 12.59 4.69 -21.32
CA ALA A 132 13.58 4.93 -20.28
C ALA A 132 15.01 4.95 -20.86
N SER A 133 15.87 5.79 -20.31
CA SER A 133 17.32 5.72 -20.60
C SER A 133 17.91 4.44 -20.00
N SER A 134 19.01 3.93 -20.55
CA SER A 134 19.66 2.67 -20.13
C SER A 134 19.80 2.53 -18.60
N GLY A 135 20.43 3.51 -17.95
CA GLY A 135 20.59 3.53 -16.48
C GLY A 135 19.29 3.69 -15.68
N ARG A 136 18.17 4.11 -16.31
CA ARG A 136 16.83 4.05 -15.70
C ARG A 136 16.16 2.70 -15.96
N SER A 137 16.33 2.08 -17.12
CA SER A 137 15.75 0.78 -17.46
C SER A 137 16.18 -0.32 -16.49
N GLU A 138 17.46 -0.35 -16.10
CA GLU A 138 17.95 -1.30 -15.07
C GLU A 138 17.29 -1.09 -13.69
N THR A 139 16.89 0.15 -13.35
CA THR A 139 16.18 0.43 -12.10
C THR A 139 14.72 -0.03 -12.12
N LEU A 140 14.14 -0.36 -13.28
CA LEU A 140 12.76 -0.84 -13.40
C LEU A 140 12.60 -2.29 -12.91
N LEU A 141 13.67 -3.09 -12.85
CA LEU A 141 13.63 -4.42 -12.22
C LEU A 141 13.68 -4.35 -10.68
N LYS A 142 13.65 -3.14 -10.10
CA LYS A 142 13.80 -2.88 -8.66
C LYS A 142 12.72 -1.92 -8.19
N SER A 143 12.26 -2.10 -6.97
CA SER A 143 11.25 -1.22 -6.36
C SER A 143 11.81 0.12 -5.85
N SER A 144 13.01 0.52 -6.26
CA SER A 144 13.68 1.75 -5.79
C SER A 144 12.97 3.03 -6.24
N HIS A 145 12.11 2.93 -7.26
CA HIS A 145 11.37 4.04 -7.84
C HIS A 145 9.93 3.66 -8.19
N VAL A 146 9.18 3.12 -7.22
CA VAL A 146 7.79 2.61 -7.34
C VAL A 146 6.94 3.26 -8.44
N LYS A 147 6.72 4.58 -8.40
CA LYS A 147 5.89 5.27 -9.43
C LYS A 147 6.39 5.07 -10.88
N ARG A 148 7.71 4.96 -11.09
CA ARG A 148 8.34 4.72 -12.40
C ARG A 148 8.28 3.23 -12.77
N THR A 149 8.53 2.35 -11.82
CA THR A 149 8.49 0.89 -12.00
C THR A 149 7.07 0.44 -12.34
N ARG A 150 6.06 0.87 -11.56
CA ARG A 150 4.64 0.73 -11.90
C ARG A 150 4.29 1.23 -13.30
N TYR A 151 4.72 2.43 -13.71
CA TYR A 151 4.44 2.95 -15.06
C TYR A 151 5.04 2.05 -16.16
N ALA A 152 6.22 1.48 -15.95
CA ALA A 152 6.77 0.49 -16.89
C ALA A 152 5.89 -0.76 -16.97
N HIS A 153 5.39 -1.28 -15.84
CA HIS A 153 4.43 -2.39 -15.84
C HIS A 153 3.08 -2.03 -16.50
N GLU A 154 2.58 -0.79 -16.33
CA GLU A 154 1.38 -0.28 -17.04
C GLU A 154 1.56 -0.32 -18.57
N VAL A 155 2.72 0.09 -19.08
CA VAL A 155 3.01 0.04 -20.53
C VAL A 155 3.26 -1.40 -21.02
N SER A 156 3.98 -2.19 -20.23
CA SER A 156 4.30 -3.60 -20.53
C SER A 156 3.03 -4.43 -20.69
N ILE A 157 2.12 -4.41 -19.71
CA ILE A 157 0.89 -5.19 -19.76
C ILE A 157 -0.01 -4.74 -20.91
N ALA A 158 -0.09 -3.44 -21.19
CA ALA A 158 -0.88 -2.92 -22.32
C ALA A 158 -0.34 -3.43 -23.67
N ALA A 159 0.98 -3.38 -23.86
CA ALA A 159 1.62 -3.89 -25.08
C ALA A 159 1.44 -5.41 -25.21
N LEU A 160 1.69 -6.19 -24.15
CA LEU A 160 1.53 -7.63 -24.13
C LEU A 160 0.07 -8.05 -24.36
N TYR A 161 -0.89 -7.33 -23.77
CA TYR A 161 -2.32 -7.55 -23.99
C TYR A 161 -2.72 -7.31 -25.45
N ILE A 162 -2.24 -6.24 -26.08
CA ILE A 162 -2.50 -5.96 -27.51
C ILE A 162 -1.89 -7.05 -28.39
N LEU A 163 -0.62 -7.42 -28.17
CA LEU A 163 0.07 -8.46 -28.93
C LEU A 163 -0.63 -9.83 -28.82
N ARG A 164 -1.01 -10.22 -27.61
CA ARG A 164 -1.76 -11.47 -27.36
C ARG A 164 -3.10 -11.48 -28.09
N ASN A 165 -3.87 -10.40 -28.01
CA ASN A 165 -5.17 -10.30 -28.67
C ASN A 165 -5.06 -10.20 -30.20
N ASN A 166 -3.97 -9.66 -30.75
CA ASN A 166 -3.69 -9.72 -32.18
C ASN A 166 -3.45 -11.17 -32.62
N ALA A 167 -2.54 -11.89 -31.96
CA ALA A 167 -2.24 -13.29 -32.26
C ALA A 167 -3.48 -14.21 -32.09
N TYR A 168 -4.33 -13.95 -31.11
CA TYR A 168 -5.61 -14.65 -30.95
C TYR A 168 -6.57 -14.35 -32.11
N ARG A 169 -6.71 -13.08 -32.53
CA ARG A 169 -7.55 -12.71 -33.69
C ARG A 169 -7.06 -13.31 -35.01
N ASP A 170 -5.76 -13.54 -35.16
CA ASP A 170 -5.21 -14.27 -36.29
C ASP A 170 -5.52 -15.78 -36.23
N ASN A 171 -5.48 -16.39 -35.04
CA ASN A 171 -5.92 -17.78 -34.83
C ASN A 171 -7.42 -17.97 -35.12
N GLN A 172 -8.28 -16.98 -34.81
CA GLN A 172 -9.71 -17.02 -35.12
C GLN A 172 -10.02 -17.12 -36.62
N LYS A 173 -9.06 -16.80 -37.52
CA LYS A 173 -9.20 -16.98 -38.96
C LYS A 173 -9.13 -18.45 -39.39
N THR A 174 -8.60 -19.34 -38.54
CA THR A 174 -8.37 -20.76 -38.85
C THR A 174 -9.05 -21.72 -37.87
N ALA A 175 -9.28 -21.31 -36.62
CA ALA A 175 -9.97 -22.11 -35.61
C ALA A 175 -10.82 -21.25 -34.67
N VAL A 176 -12.08 -21.65 -34.48
CA VAL A 176 -13.01 -21.01 -33.53
C VAL A 176 -12.89 -21.71 -32.18
N GLU A 177 -12.13 -21.11 -31.26
CA GLU A 177 -12.00 -21.50 -29.86
C GLU A 177 -12.12 -20.26 -28.95
N SER A 178 -12.27 -20.39 -27.63
CA SER A 178 -12.29 -19.23 -26.73
C SER A 178 -10.89 -18.69 -26.44
N LEU A 179 -10.76 -17.44 -25.96
CA LEU A 179 -9.46 -16.86 -25.63
C LEU A 179 -8.77 -17.65 -24.51
N GLU A 180 -9.53 -18.10 -23.52
CA GLU A 180 -9.07 -18.88 -22.38
C GLU A 180 -8.56 -20.25 -22.83
N THR A 181 -9.32 -20.91 -23.73
CA THR A 181 -8.94 -22.19 -24.33
C THR A 181 -7.64 -22.05 -25.15
N TRP A 182 -7.58 -21.03 -26.01
CA TRP A 182 -6.40 -20.72 -26.81
C TRP A 182 -5.18 -20.44 -25.94
N VAL A 183 -5.31 -19.54 -24.95
CA VAL A 183 -4.23 -19.21 -24.01
C VAL A 183 -3.75 -20.46 -23.28
N ALA A 184 -4.65 -21.27 -22.72
CA ALA A 184 -4.30 -22.49 -21.99
C ALA A 184 -3.59 -23.53 -22.88
N ARG A 185 -3.97 -23.61 -24.15
CA ARG A 185 -3.31 -24.45 -25.16
C ARG A 185 -1.91 -23.91 -25.53
N ARG A 186 -1.79 -22.63 -25.87
CA ARG A 186 -0.52 -21.99 -26.23
C ARG A 186 0.50 -21.98 -25.08
N CYS A 187 0.07 -21.88 -23.83
CA CYS A 187 0.91 -22.05 -22.65
C CYS A 187 1.51 -23.47 -22.52
N LYS A 188 0.83 -24.51 -23.01
CA LYS A 188 1.36 -25.89 -23.04
C LYS A 188 2.29 -26.13 -24.23
N GLU A 189 1.99 -25.50 -25.37
CA GLU A 189 2.75 -25.65 -26.62
C GLU A 189 4.06 -24.82 -26.65
N SER A 190 4.16 -23.72 -25.88
CA SER A 190 5.30 -22.81 -25.94
C SER A 190 5.67 -22.23 -24.58
N ALA A 191 6.87 -22.54 -24.10
CA ALA A 191 7.45 -21.96 -22.89
C ALA A 191 7.58 -20.42 -22.97
N GLN A 192 7.86 -19.88 -24.16
CA GLN A 192 7.92 -18.42 -24.37
C GLN A 192 6.53 -17.78 -24.25
N PHE A 193 5.48 -18.42 -24.78
CA PHE A 193 4.12 -17.93 -24.62
C PHE A 193 3.68 -18.00 -23.16
N LEU A 194 3.96 -19.12 -22.46
CA LEU A 194 3.73 -19.27 -21.03
C LEU A 194 4.43 -18.16 -20.23
N PHE A 195 5.70 -17.87 -20.55
CA PHE A 195 6.46 -16.83 -19.87
C PHE A 195 5.76 -15.46 -19.93
N TRP A 196 5.43 -14.99 -21.13
CA TRP A 196 4.79 -13.68 -21.32
C TRP A 196 3.33 -13.65 -20.86
N GLN A 197 2.60 -14.76 -20.92
CA GLN A 197 1.26 -14.85 -20.34
C GLN A 197 1.30 -14.80 -18.81
N THR A 198 2.29 -15.41 -18.16
CA THR A 198 2.54 -15.25 -16.73
C THR A 198 2.92 -13.81 -16.40
N THR A 199 3.73 -13.13 -17.22
CA THR A 199 3.98 -11.69 -17.06
C THR A 199 2.69 -10.87 -17.05
N ILE A 200 1.76 -11.11 -18.00
CA ILE A 200 0.45 -10.43 -18.01
C ILE A 200 -0.33 -10.67 -16.71
N ILE A 201 -0.29 -11.90 -16.16
CA ILE A 201 -0.97 -12.23 -14.90
C ILE A 201 -0.33 -11.47 -13.73
N LEU A 202 1.00 -11.50 -13.62
CA LEU A 202 1.75 -10.86 -12.55
C LEU A 202 1.60 -9.32 -12.56
N GLU A 203 1.75 -8.69 -13.72
CA GLU A 203 1.51 -7.25 -13.88
C GLU A 203 0.03 -6.90 -13.63
N GLY A 204 -0.90 -7.79 -13.96
CA GLY A 204 -2.32 -7.66 -13.65
C GLY A 204 -2.60 -7.68 -12.14
N ILE A 205 -1.93 -8.55 -11.37
CA ILE A 205 -2.00 -8.57 -9.92
C ILE A 205 -1.46 -7.26 -9.34
N LEU A 206 -0.31 -6.77 -9.81
CA LEU A 206 0.26 -5.48 -9.38
C LEU A 206 -0.74 -4.32 -9.61
N LEU A 207 -1.30 -4.19 -10.82
CA LEU A 207 -2.19 -3.06 -11.12
C LEU A 207 -3.54 -3.16 -10.40
N ASN A 208 -4.10 -4.36 -10.21
CA ASN A 208 -5.31 -4.54 -9.40
C ASN A 208 -5.05 -4.29 -7.90
N PHE A 209 -3.87 -4.67 -7.38
CA PHE A 209 -3.45 -4.34 -6.02
C PHE A 209 -3.34 -2.81 -5.83
N VAL A 210 -2.66 -2.12 -6.75
CA VAL A 210 -2.61 -0.64 -6.77
C VAL A 210 -4.03 -0.06 -6.86
N ARG A 211 -4.88 -0.58 -7.75
CA ARG A 211 -6.28 -0.13 -7.88
C ARG A 211 -7.01 -0.24 -6.54
N SER A 212 -6.90 -1.37 -5.84
CA SER A 212 -7.58 -1.58 -4.55
C SER A 212 -7.25 -0.52 -3.50
N ILE A 213 -5.98 -0.10 -3.44
CA ILE A 213 -5.55 0.99 -2.56
C ILE A 213 -6.09 2.34 -3.06
N ARG A 214 -5.97 2.62 -4.37
CA ARG A 214 -6.38 3.91 -4.96
C ARG A 214 -7.90 4.16 -4.95
N THR A 215 -8.70 3.10 -5.01
CA THR A 215 -10.16 3.15 -4.91
C THR A 215 -10.69 2.87 -3.51
N SER A 216 -9.81 2.56 -2.54
CA SER A 216 -10.20 2.15 -1.19
C SER A 216 -11.13 0.93 -1.19
N ASP A 217 -10.88 -0.06 -2.06
CA ASP A 217 -11.65 -1.30 -2.17
C ASP A 217 -11.00 -2.43 -1.34
N PHE A 218 -11.56 -2.69 -0.16
CA PHE A 218 -11.01 -3.65 0.79
C PHE A 218 -11.16 -5.11 0.32
N CYS A 219 -12.25 -5.43 -0.40
CA CYS A 219 -12.49 -6.77 -0.92
C CYS A 219 -11.46 -7.12 -2.00
N LEU A 220 -11.22 -6.20 -2.94
CA LEU A 220 -10.17 -6.36 -3.95
C LEU A 220 -8.77 -6.39 -3.31
N PHE A 221 -8.53 -5.59 -2.27
CA PHE A 221 -7.26 -5.61 -1.55
C PHE A 221 -6.96 -7.00 -0.98
N VAL A 222 -7.88 -7.59 -0.21
CA VAL A 222 -7.74 -8.95 0.33
C VAL A 222 -7.57 -9.97 -0.80
N GLN A 223 -8.39 -9.92 -1.85
CA GLN A 223 -8.30 -10.84 -2.99
C GLN A 223 -6.91 -10.79 -3.66
N MET A 224 -6.36 -9.60 -3.88
CA MET A 224 -5.04 -9.45 -4.51
C MET A 224 -3.90 -9.92 -3.62
N LEU A 225 -4.04 -9.87 -2.29
CA LEU A 225 -3.07 -10.51 -1.38
C LEU A 225 -3.14 -12.04 -1.49
N GLU A 226 -4.32 -12.63 -1.63
CA GLU A 226 -4.48 -14.08 -1.83
C GLU A 226 -3.85 -14.55 -3.15
N GLU A 227 -4.13 -13.86 -4.27
CA GLU A 227 -3.53 -14.13 -5.59
C GLU A 227 -2.00 -13.93 -5.60
N LEU A 228 -1.48 -12.98 -4.84
CA LEU A 228 -0.05 -12.70 -4.72
C LEU A 228 0.72 -13.78 -3.93
N CYS A 229 0.09 -14.40 -2.94
CA CYS A 229 0.77 -15.22 -1.95
C CYS A 229 1.58 -16.41 -2.55
N PRO A 230 1.08 -17.17 -3.56
CA PRO A 230 1.85 -18.24 -4.20
C PRO A 230 3.10 -17.73 -4.93
N TRP A 231 3.03 -16.56 -5.56
CA TRP A 231 4.12 -15.99 -6.36
C TRP A 231 5.29 -15.52 -5.49
N LEU A 232 5.00 -14.93 -4.32
CA LEU A 232 6.04 -14.55 -3.35
C LEU A 232 6.82 -15.76 -2.83
N PHE A 233 6.18 -16.93 -2.74
CA PHE A 233 6.85 -18.18 -2.42
C PHE A 233 7.67 -18.69 -3.61
N ALA A 234 7.05 -18.78 -4.80
CA ALA A 234 7.67 -19.30 -6.01
C ALA A 234 8.91 -18.51 -6.48
N LEU A 235 8.96 -17.21 -6.19
CA LEU A 235 10.05 -16.31 -6.61
C LEU A 235 10.99 -15.92 -5.45
N ASP A 236 10.96 -16.67 -4.35
CA ASP A 236 11.90 -16.55 -3.23
C ASP A 236 11.88 -15.17 -2.54
N LEU A 237 10.68 -14.68 -2.18
CA LEU A 237 10.51 -13.54 -1.27
C LEU A 237 10.16 -14.05 0.14
N ILE A 238 11.06 -14.87 0.71
CA ILE A 238 10.88 -15.63 1.97
C ILE A 238 10.28 -14.79 3.11
N HIS A 239 10.72 -13.53 3.25
CA HIS A 239 10.26 -12.62 4.28
C HIS A 239 8.76 -12.28 4.17
N TYR A 240 8.30 -11.99 2.95
CA TYR A 240 6.88 -11.69 2.70
C TYR A 240 6.04 -12.97 2.62
N SER A 241 6.51 -14.02 1.94
CA SER A 241 5.76 -15.28 1.81
C SER A 241 5.52 -15.99 3.15
N ARG A 242 6.38 -15.78 4.16
CA ARG A 242 6.16 -16.29 5.53
C ARG A 242 5.04 -15.55 6.27
N TRP A 243 4.95 -14.23 6.12
CA TRP A 243 4.09 -13.39 6.96
C TRP A 243 2.80 -12.93 6.27
N LEU A 244 2.74 -12.94 4.94
CA LEU A 244 1.53 -12.59 4.20
C LEU A 244 0.35 -13.56 4.48
N PRO A 245 0.52 -14.89 4.59
CA PRO A 245 -0.56 -15.78 5.03
C PRO A 245 -1.14 -15.41 6.40
N VAL A 246 -0.28 -14.97 7.33
CA VAL A 246 -0.68 -14.53 8.67
C VAL A 246 -1.50 -13.23 8.58
N PHE A 247 -1.08 -12.30 7.73
CA PHE A 247 -1.80 -11.05 7.48
C PHE A 247 -3.18 -11.31 6.84
N ILE A 248 -3.24 -12.11 5.76
CA ILE A 248 -4.48 -12.51 5.08
C ILE A 248 -5.46 -13.17 6.05
N LYS A 249 -4.99 -14.12 6.88
CA LYS A 249 -5.82 -14.75 7.91
C LYS A 249 -6.42 -13.71 8.86
N GLY A 250 -5.59 -12.77 9.35
CA GLY A 250 -6.04 -11.69 10.20
C GLY A 250 -7.15 -10.83 9.56
N LEU A 251 -6.98 -10.45 8.29
CA LEU A 251 -7.97 -9.67 7.53
C LEU A 251 -9.29 -10.43 7.33
N LYS A 252 -9.22 -11.72 6.99
CA LYS A 252 -10.41 -12.57 6.75
C LYS A 252 -11.19 -12.90 8.04
N GLU A 253 -10.56 -12.78 9.20
CA GLU A 253 -11.20 -12.95 10.51
C GLU A 253 -11.80 -11.66 11.09
N LEU A 254 -11.56 -10.49 10.48
CA LEU A 254 -12.14 -9.21 10.92
C LEU A 254 -13.67 -9.22 11.04
N PRO A 255 -14.47 -9.82 10.14
CA PRO A 255 -15.94 -9.83 10.28
C PRO A 255 -16.44 -10.48 11.58
N VAL A 256 -15.65 -11.40 12.16
CA VAL A 256 -16.00 -12.13 13.38
C VAL A 256 -15.33 -11.50 14.61
N ARG A 257 -14.05 -11.10 14.49
CA ARG A 257 -13.25 -10.62 15.63
C ARG A 257 -13.38 -9.12 15.88
N HIS A 258 -13.53 -8.33 14.82
CA HIS A 258 -13.58 -6.87 14.85
C HIS A 258 -14.62 -6.33 13.85
N PRO A 259 -15.92 -6.67 14.00
CA PRO A 259 -16.95 -6.33 13.00
C PRO A 259 -17.03 -4.83 12.70
N GLN A 260 -16.84 -3.97 13.70
CA GLN A 260 -16.79 -2.51 13.54
C GLN A 260 -15.60 -2.02 12.70
N VAL A 261 -14.43 -2.67 12.80
CA VAL A 261 -13.28 -2.35 11.95
C VAL A 261 -13.46 -2.90 10.54
N TYR A 262 -14.08 -4.09 10.41
CA TYR A 262 -14.46 -4.60 9.10
C TYR A 262 -15.44 -3.66 8.37
N GLU A 263 -16.44 -3.12 9.06
CA GLU A 263 -17.37 -2.14 8.47
C GLU A 263 -16.66 -0.84 8.06
N ALA A 264 -15.73 -0.34 8.88
CA ALA A 264 -14.87 0.81 8.52
C ALA A 264 -14.04 0.50 7.25
N PHE A 265 -13.41 -0.67 7.19
CA PHE A 265 -12.57 -1.08 6.07
C PHE A 265 -13.41 -1.22 4.78
N GLN A 266 -14.64 -1.74 4.86
CA GLN A 266 -15.60 -1.77 3.75
C GLN A 266 -16.01 -0.37 3.25
N LYS A 267 -16.02 0.64 4.12
CA LYS A 267 -16.22 2.06 3.74
C LYS A 267 -14.96 2.70 3.14
N GLY A 268 -13.91 1.93 2.89
CA GLY A 268 -12.63 2.40 2.37
C GLY A 268 -11.68 2.95 3.43
N HIS A 269 -12.08 2.91 4.70
CA HIS A 269 -11.23 3.30 5.82
C HIS A 269 -10.22 2.15 6.10
N PHE A 270 -9.33 1.87 5.17
CA PHE A 270 -8.05 1.13 5.38
C PHE A 270 -6.92 1.80 4.58
N THR A 271 -7.19 3.01 4.08
CA THR A 271 -6.35 3.83 3.21
C THR A 271 -6.52 5.29 3.59
N SER A 272 -5.52 6.11 3.30
CA SER A 272 -5.49 7.53 3.61
C SER A 272 -5.65 8.40 2.35
N ARG A 273 -6.30 9.56 2.46
CA ARG A 273 -6.42 10.56 1.39
C ARG A 273 -5.84 11.90 1.81
N LYS A 274 -5.10 12.54 0.90
CA LYS A 274 -4.59 13.92 1.06
C LYS A 274 -5.39 14.96 0.29
N THR A 275 -6.29 14.52 -0.60
CA THR A 275 -7.15 15.37 -1.42
C THR A 275 -8.48 14.65 -1.67
N ASN A 276 -9.54 15.40 -1.99
CA ASN A 276 -10.84 14.84 -2.40
C ASN A 276 -10.86 14.34 -3.85
N ALA A 277 -9.69 14.18 -4.50
CA ALA A 277 -9.63 13.71 -5.88
C ALA A 277 -9.95 12.21 -5.96
N ASP A 278 -10.59 11.78 -7.05
CA ASP A 278 -10.75 10.37 -7.34
C ASP A 278 -9.40 9.67 -7.55
N PHE A 279 -9.34 8.37 -7.26
CA PHE A 279 -8.14 7.54 -7.40
C PHE A 279 -6.89 8.02 -6.60
N SER A 280 -7.10 8.89 -5.60
CA SER A 280 -6.04 9.58 -4.85
C SER A 280 -5.66 8.91 -3.53
N ALA A 281 -6.44 7.93 -3.04
CA ALA A 281 -6.12 7.20 -1.82
C ALA A 281 -4.75 6.56 -1.90
N ILE A 282 -4.05 6.50 -0.78
CA ILE A 282 -2.72 5.91 -0.66
C ILE A 282 -2.70 5.02 0.57
N SER A 283 -1.84 4.01 0.55
CA SER A 283 -1.59 3.27 1.77
C SER A 283 -0.93 4.19 2.80
N ASP A 284 -1.21 3.94 4.06
CA ASP A 284 -0.81 4.83 5.13
C ASP A 284 0.72 4.92 5.27
N ASP A 285 1.43 3.85 4.90
CA ASP A 285 2.89 3.85 4.84
C ASP A 285 3.44 4.73 3.71
N GLN A 286 2.69 4.90 2.62
CA GLN A 286 2.99 5.89 1.59
C GLN A 286 2.68 7.33 2.04
N LEU A 287 1.60 7.56 2.79
CA LEU A 287 1.27 8.87 3.36
C LEU A 287 2.41 9.35 4.26
N HIS A 288 2.80 8.46 5.16
CA HIS A 288 3.91 8.58 6.08
C HIS A 288 5.23 8.90 5.36
N GLU A 289 5.66 8.09 4.39
CA GLU A 289 6.93 8.32 3.66
C GLU A 289 6.98 9.71 3.00
N GLN A 290 5.84 10.24 2.53
CA GLN A 290 5.73 11.62 2.04
C GLN A 290 5.88 12.67 3.16
N ASN A 291 5.26 12.45 4.33
CA ASN A 291 5.37 13.37 5.46
C ASN A 291 6.82 13.44 5.98
N ASN A 292 7.54 12.32 5.97
CA ASN A 292 8.97 12.26 6.31
C ASN A 292 9.83 13.14 5.41
N LYS A 293 9.51 13.18 4.11
CA LYS A 293 10.23 13.99 3.11
C LYS A 293 10.05 15.49 3.36
N LEU A 294 8.92 15.91 3.93
CA LEU A 294 8.64 17.30 4.25
C LEU A 294 9.46 17.79 5.46
N ILE A 295 9.61 16.97 6.52
CA ILE A 295 10.55 17.27 7.62
C ILE A 295 11.99 17.36 7.10
N LYS A 296 12.40 16.44 6.23
CA LYS A 296 13.78 16.36 5.69
C LYS A 296 14.12 17.47 4.67
N GLY A 297 13.18 18.37 4.35
CA GLY A 297 13.26 19.27 3.20
C GLY A 297 13.87 20.66 3.43
N CYS A 298 13.94 21.17 4.67
CA CYS A 298 14.49 22.52 4.94
C CYS A 298 16.01 22.55 5.08
N SER A 299 16.56 21.41 5.46
CA SER A 299 17.95 21.00 5.50
C SER A 299 17.86 19.51 5.86
N GLY A 300 18.77 18.66 5.36
CA GLY A 300 18.70 17.23 5.70
C GLY A 300 18.64 17.07 7.23
N ALA A 301 17.72 16.25 7.74
CA ALA A 301 17.27 16.26 9.16
C ALA A 301 18.38 16.15 10.23
N ILE A 302 19.60 15.82 9.80
CA ILE A 302 20.87 15.89 10.51
C ILE A 302 21.18 17.31 11.05
N ASN A 303 20.91 18.38 10.29
CA ASN A 303 21.36 19.74 10.65
C ASN A 303 20.54 20.45 11.74
N ASN A 304 19.38 19.93 12.15
CA ASN A 304 18.48 20.59 13.10
C ASN A 304 18.43 19.93 14.49
N LEU A 305 19.22 18.87 14.73
CA LEU A 305 19.18 18.09 15.98
C LEU A 305 20.51 18.00 16.74
N HIS A 306 21.63 18.41 16.14
CA HIS A 306 22.93 18.49 16.79
C HIS A 306 23.61 19.81 16.36
N ASN A 307 23.58 20.88 17.15
CA ASN A 307 24.55 21.05 18.24
C ASN A 307 24.93 19.74 18.96
N ASN A 308 26.05 19.21 18.46
CA ASN A 308 26.92 18.19 19.03
C ASN A 308 26.43 16.73 18.92
N ASP A 309 27.01 16.10 17.90
CA ASP A 309 27.60 14.76 17.91
C ASP A 309 26.69 13.53 17.69
N GLU A 310 26.59 13.17 16.41
CA GLU A 310 26.53 11.80 15.86
C GLU A 310 25.58 10.77 16.53
N LEU A 311 24.28 11.07 16.63
CA LEU A 311 23.29 10.07 17.09
C LEU A 311 22.18 9.73 16.07
N LEU A 312 22.41 8.59 15.41
CA LEU A 312 21.40 7.57 15.02
C LEU A 312 20.33 7.94 13.97
N LYS A 313 19.74 6.88 13.39
CA LYS A 313 18.80 6.97 12.26
C LYS A 313 17.43 7.46 12.74
N ILE A 314 17.05 8.65 12.28
CA ILE A 314 15.87 9.42 12.66
C ILE A 314 14.55 8.75 12.17
N GLU A 315 13.72 8.30 13.12
CA GLU A 315 12.38 7.69 12.94
C GLU A 315 11.36 8.36 13.92
N ASN A 316 10.29 9.00 13.39
CA ASN A 316 9.23 9.75 14.14
C ASN A 316 7.96 8.88 14.35
N VAL A 317 6.89 9.28 15.12
CA VAL A 317 5.49 8.66 15.07
C VAL A 317 4.33 9.36 14.29
N CYS A 318 3.45 8.65 13.54
CA CYS A 318 2.34 9.19 12.73
C CYS A 318 1.02 8.43 12.91
N LEU A 319 -0.03 9.21 13.13
CA LEU A 319 -1.42 8.83 13.29
C LEU A 319 -2.25 9.45 12.14
N VAL A 320 -3.37 8.83 11.79
CA VAL A 320 -4.31 9.35 10.77
C VAL A 320 -5.75 9.19 11.25
N ASP A 321 -6.54 10.22 11.03
CA ASP A 321 -7.94 10.40 11.43
C ASP A 321 -8.83 10.42 10.16
N ILE A 322 -10.02 9.79 10.22
CA ILE A 322 -11.02 9.79 9.14
C ILE A 322 -12.40 10.14 9.72
N SER A 323 -12.54 11.40 10.12
CA SER A 323 -13.83 12.04 10.34
C SER A 323 -14.60 12.26 9.01
N PRO A 324 -15.94 12.13 8.98
CA PRO A 324 -16.74 12.33 7.76
C PRO A 324 -16.81 13.77 7.21
N GLU A 325 -16.58 14.80 8.03
CA GLU A 325 -16.75 16.21 7.64
C GLU A 325 -15.59 17.10 8.14
N ALA A 326 -15.26 18.15 7.38
CA ALA A 326 -14.09 19.00 7.62
C ALA A 326 -14.45 20.49 7.64
N SER A 327 -14.20 21.17 8.76
CA SER A 327 -14.19 22.64 8.84
C SER A 327 -13.48 23.21 10.09
N ASP A 328 -12.14 23.24 10.10
CA ASP A 328 -11.38 24.50 10.12
C ASP A 328 -9.90 24.26 9.75
N GLY A 329 -9.08 25.32 9.74
CA GLY A 329 -7.74 25.31 9.16
C GLY A 329 -6.62 25.27 10.17
N THR A 330 -6.17 24.07 10.57
CA THR A 330 -4.97 23.86 11.40
C THR A 330 -3.99 22.83 10.77
N LYS A 331 -2.69 22.88 11.11
CA LYS A 331 -1.56 22.18 10.42
C LYS A 331 -0.86 21.11 11.30
N TYR A 332 0.15 20.41 10.71
CA TYR A 332 1.39 19.78 11.28
C TYR A 332 1.64 18.26 10.95
N PHE A 333 2.89 17.73 11.12
CA PHE A 333 3.59 16.90 10.07
C PHE A 333 4.64 15.81 10.47
N GLY A 334 4.64 14.58 9.89
CA GLY A 334 5.78 13.59 9.77
C GLY A 334 6.01 12.20 10.52
N VAL A 335 5.43 11.03 10.11
CA VAL A 335 5.95 9.60 10.30
C VAL A 335 5.93 8.89 11.67
N PHE A 336 5.42 7.63 11.86
CA PHE A 336 5.79 6.20 12.34
C PHE A 336 4.58 5.43 11.77
N TYR A 337 4.72 4.16 11.45
CA TYR A 337 3.58 3.34 11.04
C TYR A 337 2.85 2.76 12.27
N ILE A 338 1.75 3.38 12.70
CA ILE A 338 0.64 2.81 13.48
C ILE A 338 -0.63 3.63 13.18
N LEU A 339 -1.72 3.01 12.73
CA LEU A 339 -2.86 3.74 12.19
C LEU A 339 -4.20 3.14 12.60
N GLN A 340 -4.90 3.85 13.48
CA GLN A 340 -6.33 3.71 13.68
C GLN A 340 -7.00 5.00 13.26
N GLN A 341 -8.05 4.88 12.46
CA GLN A 341 -8.80 6.01 11.95
C GLN A 341 -9.82 6.44 12.97
N LEU A 342 -9.70 7.68 13.43
CA LEU A 342 -10.61 8.22 14.43
C LEU A 342 -11.98 8.49 13.79
N PHE A 343 -13.06 8.04 14.45
CA PHE A 343 -14.43 8.40 14.11
C PHE A 343 -14.96 9.39 15.15
N PHE A 344 -15.03 10.67 14.79
CA PHE A 344 -15.49 11.73 15.70
C PHE A 344 -16.98 12.08 15.53
N PRO A 345 -17.68 12.47 16.62
CA PRO A 345 -18.85 13.35 16.55
C PRO A 345 -18.42 14.82 16.33
N PRO A 346 -19.30 15.71 15.82
CA PRO A 346 -18.88 16.89 15.05
C PRO A 346 -18.16 18.06 15.77
N GLU A 347 -18.03 18.05 17.11
CA GLU A 347 -17.78 19.29 17.88
C GLU A 347 -16.45 19.34 18.68
N SER A 348 -15.52 18.36 18.54
CA SER A 348 -14.41 18.19 19.50
C SER A 348 -12.98 17.99 18.94
N SER A 349 -12.75 18.04 17.63
CA SER A 349 -11.49 17.62 16.98
C SER A 349 -10.23 18.38 17.41
N ASP A 350 -10.16 19.68 17.15
CA ASP A 350 -8.87 20.39 17.04
C ASP A 350 -8.26 20.81 18.38
N THR A 351 -9.10 21.01 19.41
CA THR A 351 -8.61 21.45 20.73
C THR A 351 -8.13 20.27 21.59
N ALA A 352 -8.76 19.11 21.48
CA ALA A 352 -8.47 17.94 22.31
C ALA A 352 -7.08 17.36 22.03
N LEU A 353 -6.73 17.20 20.75
CA LEU A 353 -5.52 16.52 20.30
C LEU A 353 -4.24 17.31 20.69
N VAL A 354 -4.29 18.64 20.61
CA VAL A 354 -3.19 19.53 21.07
C VAL A 354 -3.01 19.49 22.59
N LEU A 355 -4.10 19.39 23.36
CA LEU A 355 -4.04 19.26 24.82
C LEU A 355 -3.48 17.90 25.26
N ILE A 356 -3.86 16.82 24.57
CA ILE A 356 -3.37 15.47 24.85
C ILE A 356 -1.86 15.38 24.60
N LEU A 357 -1.36 15.87 23.46
CA LEU A 357 0.08 15.89 23.17
C LEU A 357 0.85 16.72 24.22
N LYS A 358 0.35 17.90 24.63
CA LYS A 358 0.97 18.69 25.70
C LYS A 358 1.02 17.94 27.04
N LYS A 359 -0.01 17.17 27.36
CA LYS A 359 -0.10 16.42 28.63
C LYS A 359 0.85 15.21 28.67
N PHE A 360 1.09 14.55 27.53
CA PHE A 360 2.00 13.41 27.42
C PHE A 360 3.49 13.78 27.37
N PHE A 361 3.87 14.99 26.91
CA PHE A 361 5.27 15.45 26.88
C PHE A 361 5.66 16.37 28.06
N GLN A 362 4.83 16.43 29.10
CA GLN A 362 5.10 17.16 30.36
C GLN A 362 5.21 16.24 31.59
N THR A 363 5.22 14.92 31.37
CA THR A 363 5.42 13.85 32.37
C THR A 363 6.56 12.95 31.95
#